data_AF-A0A433V376-F1
#
_entry.id   AF-A0A433V376-F1
#
_cell.length_a   1.000
_cell.length_b   1.000
_cell.length_c   1.000
_cell.angle_alpha   90.00
_cell.angle_beta   90.00
_cell.angle_gamma   90.00
#
_symmetry.space_group_name_H-M   'P 1'
#
loop_
_entity.id
_entity.type
_entity.pdbx_description
1 polymer ?
#
loop_
_entity_poly.entity_id
_entity_poly.type
_entity_poly.pdbx_seq_one_letter_code
_entity_poly.pdbx_strand_id
1 'polypeptide(L)'
;MELLLRWNILIIMGFLLSGVPTALVGAQTQKQLPPPNCKDPQTTRDMIECGERTYKEASKKLSSINKQLLDKVSVSQRKRLVASHQNWLKHRDTFCAFEAGMYEGGTLEPTTRINCYARMTNERSQELNTWLIELNRR
;
A
#
# COMPACT_ATOMS: atom_id res chain seq x y z
N MET A 1 7.62 4.59 -21.85
CA MET A 1 7.37 5.14 -20.51
C MET A 1 8.58 5.93 -20.03
N GLU A 2 9.05 6.89 -20.82
CA GLU A 2 10.19 7.81 -20.50
C GLU A 2 9.85 9.24 -20.98
N LEU A 3 8.54 9.56 -21.07
CA LEU A 3 8.04 10.79 -21.69
C LEU A 3 7.12 11.61 -20.77
N LEU A 4 6.89 11.17 -19.53
CA LEU A 4 6.05 11.88 -18.55
C LEU A 4 6.83 12.61 -17.45
N LEU A 5 8.17 12.59 -17.49
CA LEU A 5 9.01 13.27 -16.49
C LEU A 5 9.50 14.67 -16.92
N ARG A 6 9.29 15.09 -18.18
CA ARG A 6 9.82 16.35 -18.72
C ARG A 6 8.82 17.51 -18.74
N TRP A 7 7.55 17.28 -18.42
CA TRP A 7 6.52 18.32 -18.44
C TRP A 7 6.55 19.21 -17.19
N ASN A 8 6.96 18.68 -16.03
CA ASN A 8 6.95 19.43 -14.76
C ASN A 8 8.14 20.39 -14.55
N ILE A 9 9.09 20.46 -15.49
CA ILE A 9 10.27 21.33 -15.36
C ILE A 9 10.06 22.70 -16.04
N LEU A 10 9.06 22.84 -16.92
CA LEU A 10 8.82 24.09 -17.65
C LEU A 10 7.78 25.04 -17.01
N ILE A 11 7.18 24.69 -15.87
CA ILE A 11 6.18 25.55 -15.18
C ILE A 11 6.81 26.40 -14.06
N ILE A 12 8.09 26.20 -13.72
CA ILE A 12 8.72 26.83 -12.54
C ILE A 12 9.32 28.23 -12.81
N MET A 13 9.40 28.71 -14.06
CA MET A 13 9.99 30.03 -14.40
C MET A 13 8.97 31.10 -14.82
N GLY A 14 7.81 31.18 -14.16
CA GLY A 14 6.75 32.13 -14.55
C GLY A 14 5.98 32.80 -13.42
N PHE A 15 6.45 32.71 -12.17
CA PHE A 15 5.75 33.30 -11.01
C PHE A 15 6.73 34.13 -10.17
N LEU A 16 7.21 35.23 -10.74
CA LEU A 16 7.89 36.29 -10.00
C LEU A 16 7.18 37.61 -10.33
N LEU A 17 6.72 38.30 -9.28
CA LEU A 17 6.11 39.65 -9.23
C LEU A 17 4.57 39.76 -9.15
N SER A 18 3.95 39.01 -8.24
CA SER A 18 2.76 39.52 -7.53
C SER A 18 2.89 39.19 -6.05
N GLY A 19 3.08 40.22 -5.22
CA GLY A 19 3.14 40.09 -3.76
C GLY A 19 1.80 39.57 -3.22
N VAL A 20 1.74 38.26 -2.97
CA VAL A 20 0.65 37.68 -2.19
C VAL A 20 0.98 37.95 -0.73
N PRO A 21 0.12 38.67 0.02
CA PRO A 21 0.30 38.79 1.46
C PRO A 21 0.27 37.38 2.05
N THR A 22 1.37 36.98 2.68
CA THR A 22 1.44 35.80 3.54
C THR A 22 0.48 36.00 4.70
N ALA A 23 -0.78 35.62 4.51
CA ALA A 23 -1.66 35.36 5.63
C ALA A 23 -0.99 34.25 6.45
N LEU A 24 -0.72 34.54 7.72
CA LEU A 24 -0.29 33.55 8.70
C LEU A 24 -1.39 32.48 8.76
N VAL A 25 -1.19 31.35 8.08
CA VAL A 25 -2.00 30.16 8.27
C VAL A 25 -1.78 29.74 9.73
N GLY A 26 -2.74 30.06 10.59
CA GLY A 26 -2.72 29.61 11.98
C GLY A 26 -2.57 28.10 11.99
N ALA A 27 -1.58 27.60 12.75
CA ALA A 27 -1.40 26.17 12.96
C ALA A 27 -2.69 25.59 13.55
N GLN A 28 -3.50 24.94 12.72
CA GLN A 28 -4.65 24.19 13.22
C GLN A 28 -4.12 22.89 13.82
N THR A 29 -4.02 22.85 15.15
CA THR A 29 -3.70 21.64 15.90
C THR A 29 -4.86 20.66 15.72
N GLN A 30 -4.73 19.73 14.79
CA GLN A 30 -5.71 18.67 14.59
C GLN A 30 -5.73 17.81 15.86
N LYS A 31 -6.85 17.82 16.60
CA LYS A 31 -7.01 17.08 17.85
C LYS A 31 -7.02 15.58 17.53
N GLN A 32 -5.87 14.93 17.67
CA GLN A 32 -5.73 13.52 17.36
C GLN A 32 -6.55 12.68 18.34
N LEU A 33 -7.49 11.89 17.81
CA LEU A 33 -8.28 10.95 18.59
C LEU A 33 -7.37 9.81 19.09
N PRO A 34 -7.68 9.20 20.25
CA PRO A 34 -6.89 8.08 20.75
C PRO A 34 -6.94 6.90 19.78
N PRO A 35 -5.88 6.09 19.70
CA PRO A 35 -5.84 4.90 18.87
C PRO A 35 -6.96 3.92 19.27
N PRO A 36 -7.59 3.21 18.31
CA PRO A 36 -8.66 2.27 18.58
C PRO A 36 -8.20 0.98 19.26
N ASN A 37 -9.14 0.32 19.94
CA ASN A 37 -8.99 -1.06 20.36
C ASN A 37 -9.25 -2.01 19.17
N CYS A 38 -8.19 -2.52 18.55
CA CYS A 38 -8.33 -3.42 17.39
C CYS A 38 -8.81 -4.84 17.72
N LYS A 39 -9.00 -5.18 19.00
CA LYS A 39 -9.67 -6.43 19.38
C LYS A 39 -11.19 -6.31 19.29
N ASP A 40 -11.71 -5.09 19.36
CA ASP A 40 -13.14 -4.81 19.37
C ASP A 40 -13.42 -3.39 18.81
N PRO A 41 -13.18 -3.16 17.50
CA PRO A 41 -13.37 -1.85 16.88
C PRO A 41 -14.85 -1.47 16.85
N GLN A 42 -15.22 -0.34 17.46
CA GLN A 42 -16.62 0.06 17.64
C GLN A 42 -17.16 0.95 16.52
N THR A 43 -16.30 1.65 15.81
CA THR A 43 -16.70 2.58 14.74
C THR A 43 -16.04 2.19 13.42
N THR A 44 -16.64 2.60 12.29
CA THR A 44 -16.02 2.41 10.97
C THR A 44 -14.62 3.01 10.89
N ARG A 45 -14.38 4.15 11.55
CA ARG A 45 -13.04 4.74 11.66
C ARG A 45 -12.06 3.78 12.33
N ASP A 46 -12.46 3.19 13.45
CA ASP A 46 -11.63 2.23 14.19
C ASP A 46 -11.36 0.98 13.34
N MET A 47 -12.38 0.48 12.63
CA MET A 47 -12.23 -0.65 11.71
C MET A 47 -11.22 -0.37 10.61
N ILE A 48 -11.28 0.80 9.98
CA ILE A 48 -10.33 1.21 8.94
C ILE A 48 -8.91 1.30 9.50
N GLU A 49 -8.72 2.01 10.62
CA GLU A 49 -7.39 2.18 11.21
C GLU A 49 -6.78 0.84 11.66
N CYS A 50 -7.59 -0.06 12.21
CA CYS A 50 -7.15 -1.41 12.55
C CYS A 50 -6.84 -2.26 11.32
N GLY A 51 -7.62 -2.12 10.25
CA GLY A 51 -7.34 -2.73 8.95
C GLY A 51 -6.02 -2.23 8.35
N GLU A 52 -5.73 -0.93 8.43
CA GLU A 52 -4.47 -0.34 7.98
C GLU A 52 -3.26 -0.90 8.75
N ARG A 53 -3.38 -1.05 10.08
CA ARG A 53 -2.33 -1.69 10.89
C ARG A 53 -2.07 -3.13 10.43
N THR A 54 -3.14 -3.89 10.24
CA THR A 54 -3.06 -5.28 9.77
C THR A 54 -2.42 -5.36 8.38
N TYR A 55 -2.81 -4.48 7.47
CA TYR A 55 -2.23 -4.41 6.13
C TYR A 55 -0.75 -3.99 6.17
N LYS A 56 -0.37 -3.05 7.04
CA LYS A 56 1.02 -2.62 7.24
C LYS A 56 1.90 -3.76 7.74
N GLU A 57 1.41 -4.55 8.69
CA GLU A 57 2.11 -5.75 9.18
C GLU A 57 2.27 -6.80 8.08
N ALA A 58 1.20 -7.11 7.34
CA ALA A 58 1.25 -8.03 6.21
C ALA A 58 2.25 -7.55 5.14
N SER A 59 2.26 -6.24 4.84
CA SER A 59 3.16 -5.63 3.87
C SER A 59 4.62 -5.71 4.31
N LYS A 60 4.90 -5.51 5.60
CA LYS A 60 6.24 -5.66 6.17
C LYS A 60 6.72 -7.11 6.05
N LYS A 61 5.85 -8.08 6.35
CA LYS A 61 6.15 -9.51 6.19
C LYS A 61 6.46 -9.85 4.73
N LEU A 62 5.59 -9.44 3.80
CA LEU A 62 5.78 -9.69 2.37
C LEU A 62 7.09 -9.09 1.85
N SER A 63 7.39 -7.85 2.25
CA SER A 63 8.63 -7.16 1.85
C SER A 63 9.87 -7.89 2.35
N SER A 64 9.85 -8.40 3.58
CA SER A 64 10.96 -9.17 4.16
C SER A 64 11.20 -10.48 3.42
N ILE A 65 10.14 -11.25 3.15
CA ILE A 65 10.24 -12.52 2.41
C ILE A 65 10.72 -12.26 0.97
N ASN A 66 10.18 -11.24 0.31
CA ASN A 66 10.58 -10.90 -1.05
C ASN A 66 12.07 -10.51 -1.12
N LYS A 67 12.58 -9.74 -0.16
CA LYS A 67 14.01 -9.42 -0.08
C LYS A 67 14.87 -10.68 0.03
N GLN A 68 14.52 -11.58 0.96
CA GLN A 68 15.25 -12.85 1.15
C GLN A 68 15.24 -13.73 -0.10
N LEU A 69 14.12 -13.78 -0.82
CA LEU A 69 14.03 -14.50 -2.09
C LEU A 69 14.94 -13.89 -3.15
N LEU A 70 14.95 -12.55 -3.29
CA LEU A 70 15.77 -11.86 -4.28
C LEU A 70 17.27 -12.16 -4.08
N ASP A 71 17.71 -12.33 -2.84
CA ASP A 71 19.09 -12.65 -2.49
C ASP A 71 19.49 -14.11 -2.79
N LYS A 72 18.52 -15.01 -2.99
CA LYS A 72 18.74 -16.45 -3.22
C LYS A 72 18.60 -16.88 -4.67
N VAL A 73 18.14 -16.00 -5.55
CA VAL A 73 17.83 -16.34 -6.94
C VAL A 73 18.83 -15.72 -7.92
N SER A 74 19.07 -16.41 -9.03
CA SER A 74 19.89 -15.88 -10.13
C SER A 74 19.28 -14.62 -10.75
N VAL A 75 20.07 -13.88 -11.53
CA VAL A 75 19.60 -12.65 -12.22
C VAL A 75 18.37 -12.91 -13.10
N SER A 76 18.31 -14.05 -13.79
CA SER A 76 17.17 -14.39 -14.64
C SER A 76 15.91 -14.72 -13.83
N GLN A 77 16.06 -15.42 -12.70
CA GLN A 77 14.95 -15.68 -11.77
C GLN A 77 14.50 -14.42 -11.04
N ARG A 78 15.42 -13.51 -10.68
CA ARG A 78 15.12 -12.20 -10.09
C ARG A 78 14.15 -11.41 -10.98
N LYS A 79 14.41 -11.34 -12.29
CA LYS A 79 13.52 -10.66 -13.25
C LYS A 79 12.11 -11.28 -13.26
N ARG A 80 12.02 -12.62 -13.21
CA ARG A 80 10.72 -13.33 -13.14
C ARG A 80 9.98 -13.08 -11.83
N LEU A 81 10.68 -13.08 -10.69
CA LEU A 81 10.08 -12.79 -9.39
C LEU A 81 9.53 -11.35 -9.34
N VAL A 82 10.29 -10.37 -9.83
CA VAL A 82 9.85 -8.96 -9.89
C VAL A 82 8.60 -8.83 -10.78
N ALA A 83 8.61 -9.41 -11.97
CA ALA A 83 7.44 -9.37 -12.87
C ALA A 83 6.20 -10.05 -12.24
N SER A 84 6.39 -11.20 -11.57
CA SER A 84 5.33 -11.89 -10.84
C SER A 84 4.75 -11.01 -9.72
N HIS A 85 5.62 -10.31 -8.97
CA HIS A 85 5.17 -9.42 -7.89
C HIS A 85 4.40 -8.20 -8.42
N GLN A 86 4.85 -7.60 -9.53
CA GLN A 86 4.14 -6.49 -10.19
C GLN A 86 2.75 -6.89 -10.68
N ASN A 87 2.64 -8.06 -11.33
CA ASN A 87 1.36 -8.60 -11.79
C ASN A 87 0.43 -8.92 -10.61
N TRP A 88 0.99 -9.47 -9.53
CA TRP A 88 0.23 -9.72 -8.31
C TRP A 88 -0.32 -8.43 -7.68
N LEU A 89 0.46 -7.33 -7.63
CA LEU A 89 -0.03 -6.04 -7.14
C LEU A 89 -1.24 -5.56 -7.94
N LYS A 90 -1.17 -5.62 -9.27
CA LYS A 90 -2.31 -5.27 -10.14
C LYS A 90 -3.52 -6.16 -9.88
N HIS A 91 -3.31 -7.46 -9.74
CA HIS A 91 -4.38 -8.40 -9.40
C HIS A 91 -5.02 -8.06 -8.04
N ARG A 92 -4.22 -7.85 -6.99
CA ARG A 92 -4.70 -7.44 -5.67
C ARG A 92 -5.54 -6.18 -5.75
N ASP A 93 -5.04 -5.15 -6.42
CA ASP A 93 -5.70 -3.86 -6.46
C ASP A 93 -7.05 -3.93 -7.20
N THR A 94 -7.08 -4.63 -8.33
CA THR A 94 -8.33 -4.84 -9.10
C THR A 94 -9.31 -5.78 -8.40
N PHE A 95 -8.82 -6.85 -7.78
CA PHE A 95 -9.66 -7.79 -7.04
C PHE A 95 -10.28 -7.15 -5.79
N CYS A 96 -9.49 -6.42 -5.00
CA CYS A 96 -10.02 -5.74 -3.82
C CYS A 96 -10.93 -4.57 -4.16
N ALA A 97 -10.79 -3.95 -5.35
CA ALA A 97 -11.78 -3.00 -5.85
C ALA A 97 -13.11 -3.69 -6.16
N PHE A 98 -13.07 -4.87 -6.80
CA PHE A 98 -14.27 -5.69 -7.03
C PHE A 98 -14.94 -6.13 -5.71
N GLU A 99 -14.16 -6.65 -4.75
CA GLU A 99 -14.68 -7.09 -3.44
C GLU A 99 -15.32 -5.93 -2.67
N ALA A 100 -14.67 -4.77 -2.64
CA ALA A 100 -15.21 -3.57 -1.99
C ALA A 100 -16.46 -3.02 -2.69
N GLY A 101 -16.58 -3.20 -4.01
CA GLY A 101 -17.71 -2.74 -4.82
C GLY A 101 -19.06 -3.31 -4.39
N MET A 102 -19.09 -4.41 -3.63
CA MET A 102 -20.31 -4.92 -2.99
C MET A 102 -20.95 -3.92 -2.02
N TYR A 103 -20.19 -2.92 -1.56
CA TYR A 103 -20.60 -1.90 -0.62
C TYR A 103 -20.42 -0.47 -1.17
N GLU A 104 -20.34 -0.32 -2.49
CA GLU A 104 -20.00 0.94 -3.17
C GLU A 104 -20.84 2.13 -2.65
N GLY A 105 -20.14 3.21 -2.28
CA GLY A 105 -20.75 4.42 -1.72
C GLY A 105 -21.20 4.32 -0.26
N GLY A 106 -21.08 3.14 0.36
CA GLY A 106 -21.36 2.89 1.77
C GLY A 106 -20.11 2.96 2.65
N THR A 107 -20.33 3.06 3.96
CA THR A 107 -19.25 3.12 4.97
C THR A 107 -18.45 1.82 5.08
N LEU A 108 -19.01 0.70 4.61
CA LEU A 108 -18.31 -0.59 4.59
C LEU A 108 -17.31 -0.73 3.44
N GLU A 109 -17.46 0.01 2.33
CA GLU A 109 -16.52 -0.07 1.20
C GLU A 109 -15.04 0.08 1.60
N PRO A 110 -14.61 1.16 2.28
CA PRO A 110 -13.21 1.34 2.65
C PRO A 110 -12.71 0.25 3.61
N THR A 111 -13.58 -0.20 4.51
CA THR A 111 -13.26 -1.25 5.49
C THR A 111 -13.04 -2.60 4.78
N THR A 112 -13.93 -2.96 3.86
CA THR A 112 -13.80 -4.18 3.05
C THR A 112 -12.53 -4.13 2.19
N ARG A 113 -12.25 -2.98 1.57
CA ARG A 113 -11.05 -2.79 0.73
C ARG A 113 -9.76 -3.02 1.50
N ILE A 114 -9.59 -2.39 2.67
CA ILE A 114 -8.34 -2.50 3.45
C ILE A 114 -8.17 -3.91 4.03
N ASN A 115 -9.26 -4.56 4.43
CA ASN A 115 -9.22 -5.95 4.87
C ASN A 115 -8.82 -6.90 3.74
N CYS A 116 -9.33 -6.69 2.53
CA CYS A 116 -8.91 -7.44 1.35
C CYS A 116 -7.41 -7.27 1.06
N TYR A 117 -6.88 -6.03 1.14
CA TYR A 117 -5.44 -5.79 1.00
C TYR A 117 -4.61 -6.57 2.03
N ALA A 118 -5.02 -6.57 3.30
CA ALA A 118 -4.34 -7.32 4.33
C ALA A 118 -4.38 -8.84 4.06
N ARG A 119 -5.55 -9.39 3.73
CA ARG A 119 -5.75 -10.81 3.43
C ARG A 119 -4.88 -11.28 2.25
N MET A 120 -5.00 -10.62 1.09
CA MET A 120 -4.24 -11.01 -0.10
C MET A 120 -2.73 -10.86 0.08
N THR A 121 -2.28 -9.88 0.85
CA THR A 121 -0.85 -9.68 1.16
C THR A 121 -0.30 -10.80 2.06
N ASN A 122 -1.12 -11.31 2.99
CA ASN A 122 -0.77 -12.47 3.80
C ASN A 122 -0.74 -13.76 2.97
N GLU A 123 -1.72 -13.99 2.11
CA GLU A 123 -1.75 -15.12 1.17
C GLU A 123 -0.48 -15.13 0.30
N ARG A 124 -0.14 -13.98 -0.29
CA ARG A 124 1.09 -13.83 -1.08
C ARG A 124 2.35 -14.10 -0.27
N SER A 125 2.38 -13.67 0.98
CA SER A 125 3.49 -13.94 1.89
C SER A 125 3.66 -15.45 2.11
N GLN A 126 2.56 -16.20 2.25
CA GLN A 126 2.60 -17.65 2.41
C GLN A 126 3.14 -18.33 1.14
N GLU A 127 2.63 -17.95 -0.04
CA GLU A 127 3.13 -18.46 -1.33
C GLU A 127 4.64 -18.28 -1.47
N LEU A 128 5.13 -17.06 -1.23
CA LEU A 128 6.56 -16.75 -1.35
C LEU A 128 7.40 -17.43 -0.28
N ASN A 129 6.86 -17.62 0.93
CA ASN A 129 7.56 -18.32 2.00
C ASN A 129 7.81 -19.80 1.66
N THR A 130 6.87 -20.46 0.98
CA THR A 130 7.08 -21.82 0.47
C THR A 130 8.33 -21.90 -0.42
N TRP A 131 8.46 -20.96 -1.37
CA TRP A 131 9.64 -20.90 -2.25
C TRP A 131 10.92 -20.55 -1.50
N LEU A 132 10.85 -19.69 -0.48
CA LEU A 132 11.99 -19.34 0.34
C LEU A 132 12.53 -20.56 1.09
N ILE A 133 11.62 -21.38 1.63
CA ILE A 133 11.98 -22.65 2.27
C ILE A 133 12.63 -23.60 1.26
N GLU A 134 12.06 -23.76 0.06
CA GLU A 134 12.65 -24.64 -0.96
C GLU A 134 14.06 -24.19 -1.39
N LEU A 135 14.28 -22.88 -1.55
CA LEU A 135 15.60 -22.33 -1.90
C LEU A 135 16.61 -22.44 -0.77
N ASN A 136 16.17 -22.54 0.48
CA ASN A 136 17.05 -22.76 1.64
C ASN A 136 17.54 -24.20 1.78
N ARG A 137 16.89 -25.16 1.11
CA ARG A 137 17.27 -26.58 1.15
C ARG A 137 18.31 -26.97 0.10
N ARG A 138 18.60 -26.07 -0.85
CA ARG A 138 19.62 -26.26 -1.89
C ARG A 138 20.98 -25.82 -1.38
#